data_AF-A0A2K6NRW1-F1
#
_entry.id   AF-A0A2K6NRW1-F1
#
_cell.length_a   1.000
_cell.length_b   1.000
_cell.length_c   1.000
_cell.angle_alpha   90.00
_cell.angle_beta   90.00
_cell.angle_gamma   90.00
#
_symmetry.space_group_name_H-M   'P 1'
#
loop_
_entity.id
_entity.type
_entity.pdbx_description
1 polymer ?
#
loop_
_entity_poly.entity_id
_entity_poly.type
_entity_poly.pdbx_seq_one_letter_code
_entity_poly.pdbx_strand_id
1 'polypeptide(L)'
;RVGTGRPSCTTSMRDVYRKFDLGQDVIDFTGHALALYRTDDYLDQPCLETINRIKLYSESLARYGKSPYLYPLYGLGELPQGFARLSAIYGGTYMLNKPVDDIIMENGKVVGVKSEGEVARCKQLICDPSYIPDRVRKAGQVIRIICILSHPIKNTNDANSCQIIIPQNQVNRKSDIYVCLISYAHNVAAQGKYIAIASTTVETTDPEKEVEPALELLEPIDQKFVAISDLYEPIDDGCESQVFCSCSYDATTHFETTCNDIKDIYKRMAGMAFDFENMKRKQNDVFGEAEQ
;
A
#
# COMPACT_ATOMS: atom_id res chain seq x y z
N ARG A 1 7.22 26.16 -33.01
CA ARG A 1 5.84 25.69 -33.29
C ARG A 1 5.66 24.35 -32.56
N VAL A 2 5.13 24.37 -31.33
CA VAL A 2 4.93 23.16 -30.53
C VAL A 2 3.61 22.54 -30.98
N GLY A 3 3.67 21.34 -31.57
CA GLY A 3 2.49 20.60 -32.00
C GLY A 3 1.64 20.18 -30.79
N THR A 4 0.47 20.79 -30.65
CA THR A 4 -0.57 20.50 -29.66
C THR A 4 -1.34 19.22 -30.02
N GLY A 5 -0.64 18.13 -30.33
CA GLY A 5 -1.24 16.81 -30.42
C GLY A 5 -1.32 16.20 -29.02
N ARG A 6 -2.53 15.93 -28.52
CA ARG A 6 -2.73 15.02 -27.38
C ARG A 6 -2.03 13.69 -27.73
N PRO A 7 -1.24 13.10 -26.82
CA PRO A 7 -0.66 11.78 -27.06
C PRO A 7 -1.78 10.78 -27.42
N SER A 8 -1.55 9.93 -28.41
CA SER A 8 -2.49 8.86 -28.75
C SER A 8 -2.63 7.89 -27.57
N CYS A 9 -3.73 7.13 -27.50
CA CYS A 9 -3.90 6.07 -26.47
C CYS A 9 -2.83 4.96 -26.51
N THR A 10 -1.86 5.02 -27.44
CA THR A 10 -0.80 4.02 -27.63
C THR A 10 0.61 4.60 -27.45
N THR A 11 0.76 5.90 -27.21
CA THR A 11 2.10 6.50 -27.02
C THR A 11 2.71 5.98 -25.72
N SER A 12 3.95 5.49 -25.75
CA SER A 12 4.66 5.01 -24.55
C SER A 12 5.04 6.18 -23.65
N MET A 13 5.20 5.95 -22.34
CA MET A 13 5.69 7.00 -21.45
C MET A 13 7.13 7.42 -21.79
N ARG A 14 7.95 6.49 -22.29
CA ARG A 14 9.31 6.74 -22.79
C ARG A 14 9.29 7.78 -23.92
N ASP A 15 8.37 7.67 -24.86
CA ASP A 15 8.25 8.63 -25.96
C ASP A 15 7.75 9.99 -25.49
N VAL A 16 6.91 10.02 -24.44
CA VAL A 16 6.53 11.28 -23.78
C VAL A 16 7.77 11.96 -23.18
N TYR A 17 8.60 11.23 -22.43
CA TYR A 17 9.83 11.79 -21.86
C TYR A 17 10.80 12.28 -22.94
N ARG A 18 11.01 11.51 -24.02
CA ARG A 18 11.82 11.93 -25.18
C ARG A 18 11.28 13.19 -25.83
N LYS A 19 9.97 13.34 -25.96
CA LYS A 19 9.34 14.54 -26.54
C LYS A 19 9.66 15.82 -25.76
N PHE A 20 9.87 15.71 -24.45
CA PHE A 20 10.22 16.83 -23.57
C PHE A 20 11.71 16.90 -23.24
N ASP A 21 12.54 16.04 -23.84
CA ASP A 21 14.00 15.99 -23.64
C ASP A 21 14.40 15.85 -22.16
N LEU A 22 13.69 14.99 -21.42
CA LEU A 22 13.98 14.73 -20.00
C LEU A 22 15.08 13.68 -19.86
N GLY A 23 16.13 14.00 -19.10
CA GLY A 23 17.24 13.08 -18.77
C GLY A 23 16.86 12.00 -17.74
N GLN A 24 17.72 10.99 -17.58
CA GLN A 24 17.44 9.81 -16.75
C GLN A 24 17.10 10.15 -15.30
N ASP A 25 17.82 11.07 -14.65
CA ASP A 25 17.54 11.46 -13.26
C ASP A 25 16.13 12.07 -13.08
N VAL A 26 15.66 12.81 -14.09
CA VAL A 26 14.30 13.39 -14.10
C VAL A 26 13.26 12.31 -14.34
N ILE A 27 13.58 11.32 -15.17
CA ILE A 27 12.72 10.15 -15.42
C ILE A 27 12.57 9.33 -14.14
N ASP A 28 13.68 8.99 -13.47
CA ASP A 28 13.69 8.25 -12.20
C ASP A 28 12.82 8.97 -11.16
N PHE A 29 13.06 10.27 -10.93
CA PHE A 29 12.27 11.06 -9.99
C PHE A 29 10.78 11.11 -10.37
N THR A 30 10.47 11.31 -11.65
CA THR A 30 9.07 11.42 -12.10
C THR A 30 8.34 10.07 -11.99
N GLY A 31 8.97 8.98 -12.38
CA GLY A 31 8.39 7.63 -12.33
C GLY A 31 8.18 7.14 -10.91
N HIS A 32 9.21 7.26 -10.08
CA HIS A 32 9.23 6.65 -8.76
C HIS A 32 8.70 7.57 -7.66
N ALA A 33 8.95 8.89 -7.73
CA ALA A 33 8.53 9.82 -6.67
C ALA A 33 7.21 10.55 -6.94
N LEU A 34 6.83 10.77 -8.22
CA LEU A 34 5.54 11.38 -8.56
C LEU A 34 4.50 10.34 -9.00
N ALA A 35 4.84 9.44 -9.92
CA ALA A 35 3.94 8.41 -10.39
C ALA A 35 3.90 7.15 -9.49
N LEU A 36 4.83 7.06 -8.54
CA LEU A 36 4.89 6.00 -7.52
C LEU A 36 4.95 4.59 -8.13
N TYR A 37 5.65 4.44 -9.24
CA TYR A 37 6.00 3.12 -9.77
C TYR A 37 7.12 2.48 -8.95
N ARG A 38 7.13 1.15 -8.91
CA ARG A 38 8.15 0.34 -8.21
C ARG A 38 9.27 -0.10 -9.14
N THR A 39 9.01 -0.08 -10.45
CA THR A 39 9.88 -0.54 -11.53
C THR A 39 9.70 0.34 -12.77
N ASP A 40 10.68 0.31 -13.66
CA ASP A 40 10.67 1.05 -14.93
C ASP A 40 9.79 0.43 -16.03
N ASP A 41 9.00 -0.62 -15.72
CA ASP A 41 8.14 -1.31 -16.69
C ASP A 41 7.13 -0.36 -17.34
N TYR A 42 6.72 0.70 -16.62
CA TYR A 42 5.79 1.71 -17.09
C TYR A 42 6.30 2.53 -18.28
N LEU A 43 7.62 2.55 -18.51
CA LEU A 43 8.22 3.34 -19.59
C LEU A 43 7.72 2.89 -20.97
N ASP A 44 7.51 1.58 -21.14
CA ASP A 44 7.08 0.99 -22.40
C ASP A 44 5.56 0.70 -22.44
N GLN A 45 4.82 1.12 -21.40
CA GLN A 45 3.36 1.06 -21.34
C GLN A 45 2.70 2.36 -21.87
N PRO A 46 1.41 2.32 -22.25
CA PRO A 46 0.66 3.51 -22.65
C PRO A 46 0.73 4.62 -21.58
N CYS A 47 1.08 5.84 -21.99
CA CYS A 47 1.38 6.94 -21.07
C CYS A 47 0.19 7.44 -20.23
N LEU A 48 -1.04 7.07 -20.59
CA LEU A 48 -2.25 7.60 -19.96
C LEU A 48 -2.31 7.28 -18.46
N GLU A 49 -1.95 6.07 -18.05
CA GLU A 49 -1.92 5.69 -16.64
C GLU A 49 -0.91 6.54 -15.86
N THR A 50 0.30 6.67 -16.39
CA THR A 50 1.36 7.46 -15.76
C THR A 50 0.98 8.94 -15.64
N ILE A 51 0.39 9.52 -16.68
CA ILE A 51 -0.11 10.90 -16.63
C ILE A 51 -1.18 11.07 -15.55
N ASN A 52 -2.10 10.11 -15.41
CA ASN A 52 -3.13 10.15 -14.38
C ASN A 52 -2.55 10.01 -12.97
N ARG A 53 -1.52 9.18 -12.76
CA ARG A 53 -0.80 9.06 -11.49
C ARG A 53 -0.09 10.37 -11.11
N ILE A 54 0.62 10.98 -12.05
CA ILE A 54 1.29 12.29 -11.85
C ILE A 54 0.26 13.39 -11.54
N LYS A 55 -0.88 13.37 -12.24
CA LYS A 55 -1.99 14.29 -11.99
C LYS A 55 -2.57 14.09 -10.58
N LEU A 56 -2.81 12.84 -10.17
CA LEU A 56 -3.27 12.51 -8.81
C LEU A 56 -2.30 13.02 -7.74
N TYR A 57 -0.99 12.83 -7.92
CA TYR A 57 0.02 13.37 -7.00
C TYR A 57 -0.12 14.90 -6.87
N SER A 58 -0.20 15.59 -8.02
CA SER A 58 -0.28 17.05 -8.07
C SER A 58 -1.56 17.59 -7.44
N GLU A 59 -2.70 16.93 -7.68
CA GLU A 59 -4.00 17.28 -7.10
C GLU A 59 -4.03 17.05 -5.58
N SER A 60 -3.44 15.94 -5.11
CA SER A 60 -3.30 15.65 -3.68
C SER A 60 -2.39 16.67 -2.98
N LEU A 61 -1.26 17.02 -3.60
CA LEU A 61 -0.35 18.06 -3.09
C LEU A 61 -1.05 19.42 -3.04
N ALA A 62 -1.77 19.80 -4.08
CA ALA A 62 -2.49 21.08 -4.14
C ALA A 62 -3.58 21.20 -3.06
N ARG A 63 -4.17 20.07 -2.63
CA ARG A 63 -5.20 20.05 -1.59
C ARG A 63 -4.65 20.33 -0.18
N TYR A 64 -3.47 19.82 0.17
CA TYR A 64 -2.94 19.87 1.54
C TYR A 64 -1.62 20.67 1.68
N GLY A 65 -1.03 21.12 0.59
CA GLY A 65 0.03 22.12 0.50
C GLY A 65 1.46 21.65 0.83
N LYS A 66 1.65 20.67 1.74
CA LYS A 66 3.00 20.23 2.14
C LYS A 66 3.46 18.94 1.46
N SER A 67 2.56 17.97 1.31
CA SER A 67 2.82 16.69 0.67
C SER A 67 1.49 16.12 0.15
N PRO A 68 1.51 15.15 -0.78
CA PRO A 68 0.29 14.46 -1.22
C PRO A 68 -0.19 13.37 -0.24
N TYR A 69 0.49 13.20 0.90
CA TYR A 69 0.26 12.09 1.82
C TYR A 69 -0.51 12.51 3.07
N LEU A 70 -1.29 11.57 3.60
CA LEU A 70 -1.95 11.67 4.89
C LEU A 70 -1.53 10.48 5.75
N TYR A 71 -1.46 10.71 7.05
CA TYR A 71 -1.22 9.67 8.04
C TYR A 71 -2.14 9.90 9.25
N PRO A 72 -2.86 8.87 9.73
CA PRO A 72 -3.77 9.01 10.86
C PRO A 72 -3.00 9.32 12.15
N LEU A 73 -3.56 10.21 12.98
CA LEU A 73 -3.11 10.35 14.36
C LEU A 73 -3.26 9.00 15.07
N TYR A 74 -2.31 8.67 15.95
CA TYR A 74 -2.20 7.36 16.64
C TYR A 74 -1.83 6.17 15.74
N GLY A 75 -1.59 6.40 14.45
CA GLY A 75 -1.05 5.40 13.55
C GLY A 75 -2.09 4.56 12.82
N LEU A 76 -1.60 3.67 11.95
CA LEU A 76 -2.44 2.89 11.04
C LEU A 76 -3.40 1.93 11.76
N GLY A 77 -3.17 1.63 13.04
CA GLY A 77 -4.07 0.83 13.87
C GLY A 77 -5.46 1.45 14.04
N GLU A 78 -5.62 2.75 13.81
CA GLU A 78 -6.94 3.41 13.85
C GLU A 78 -7.83 3.01 12.67
N LEU A 79 -7.25 2.63 11.52
CA LEU A 79 -8.02 2.21 10.34
C LEU A 79 -8.86 0.93 10.62
N PRO A 80 -8.27 -0.20 11.05
CA PRO A 80 -9.06 -1.40 11.36
C PRO A 80 -10.02 -1.19 12.53
N GLN A 81 -9.67 -0.36 13.52
CA GLN A 81 -10.60 0.02 14.60
C GLN A 81 -11.83 0.76 14.06
N GLY A 82 -11.63 1.71 13.15
CA GLY A 82 -12.71 2.42 12.46
C GLY A 82 -13.62 1.46 11.68
N PHE A 83 -13.05 0.49 10.96
CA PHE A 83 -13.82 -0.53 10.25
C PHE A 83 -14.56 -1.49 11.18
N ALA A 84 -13.97 -1.88 12.30
CA ALA A 84 -14.66 -2.70 13.31
C ALA A 84 -15.87 -1.98 13.89
N ARG A 85 -15.73 -0.67 14.20
CA ARG A 85 -16.85 0.17 14.63
C ARG A 85 -17.92 0.31 13.55
N LEU A 86 -17.51 0.54 12.30
CA LEU A 86 -18.44 0.62 11.17
C LEU A 86 -19.25 -0.69 11.03
N SER A 87 -18.58 -1.84 11.13
CA SER A 87 -19.26 -3.14 11.10
C SER A 87 -20.28 -3.31 12.23
N ALA A 88 -19.95 -2.85 13.45
CA ALA A 88 -20.86 -2.88 14.60
C ALA A 88 -22.14 -2.05 14.38
N ILE A 89 -22.04 -0.90 13.70
CA ILE A 89 -23.21 -0.08 13.33
C ILE A 89 -24.17 -0.88 12.42
N TYR A 90 -23.63 -1.75 11.56
CA TYR A 90 -24.41 -2.61 10.68
C TYR A 90 -24.71 -4.00 11.28
N GLY A 91 -24.55 -4.17 12.60
CA GLY A 91 -24.91 -5.38 13.33
C GLY A 91 -23.83 -6.48 13.35
N GLY A 92 -22.64 -6.20 12.83
CA GLY A 92 -21.50 -7.10 12.94
C GLY A 92 -20.85 -7.05 14.32
N THR A 93 -20.06 -8.07 14.67
CA THR A 93 -19.20 -8.05 15.87
C THR A 93 -17.87 -8.67 15.51
N TYR A 94 -16.79 -7.95 15.77
CA TYR A 94 -15.43 -8.44 15.54
C TYR A 94 -15.02 -9.36 16.69
N MET A 95 -14.57 -10.56 16.36
CA MET A 95 -14.10 -11.55 17.33
C MET A 95 -12.58 -11.62 17.28
N LEU A 96 -11.91 -11.10 18.31
CA LEU A 96 -10.47 -11.25 18.50
C LEU A 96 -10.19 -12.44 19.42
N ASN A 97 -8.95 -12.96 19.37
CA ASN A 97 -8.55 -14.15 20.13
C ASN A 97 -9.49 -15.35 19.89
N LYS A 98 -9.94 -15.50 18.64
CA LYS A 98 -10.84 -16.57 18.20
C LYS A 98 -10.11 -17.41 17.14
N PRO A 99 -9.55 -18.57 17.49
CA PRO A 99 -8.77 -19.38 16.56
C PRO A 99 -9.66 -19.96 15.47
N VAL A 100 -9.13 -20.12 14.26
CA VAL A 100 -9.81 -20.84 13.18
C VAL A 100 -9.27 -22.27 13.15
N ASP A 101 -10.12 -23.23 13.51
CA ASP A 101 -9.76 -24.64 13.56
C ASP A 101 -9.74 -25.26 12.15
N ASP A 102 -10.72 -24.88 11.31
CA ASP A 102 -10.88 -25.45 9.97
C ASP A 102 -11.70 -24.52 9.05
N ILE A 103 -11.42 -24.56 7.75
CA ILE A 103 -12.22 -23.93 6.70
C ILE A 103 -12.95 -25.05 5.95
N ILE A 104 -14.26 -25.13 6.15
CA ILE A 104 -15.07 -26.26 5.68
C ILE A 104 -15.39 -26.07 4.20
N MET A 105 -14.95 -27.03 3.40
CA MET A 105 -15.16 -27.07 1.95
C MET A 105 -16.06 -28.24 1.57
N GLU A 106 -17.11 -28.00 0.77
CA GLU A 106 -17.97 -29.03 0.17
C GLU A 106 -17.95 -28.86 -1.36
N ASN A 107 -17.68 -29.93 -2.10
CA ASN A 107 -17.58 -29.90 -3.57
C ASN A 107 -16.64 -28.81 -4.10
N GLY A 108 -15.52 -28.58 -3.40
CA GLY A 108 -14.52 -27.57 -3.77
C GLY A 108 -14.87 -26.14 -3.39
N LYS A 109 -16.03 -25.87 -2.77
CA LYS A 109 -16.51 -24.54 -2.39
C LYS A 109 -16.64 -24.38 -0.87
N VAL A 110 -16.34 -23.20 -0.35
CA VAL A 110 -16.49 -22.92 1.09
C VAL A 110 -17.96 -22.93 1.52
N VAL A 111 -18.22 -23.53 2.68
CA VAL A 111 -19.55 -23.59 3.30
C VAL A 111 -19.58 -23.09 4.75
N GLY A 112 -18.41 -22.88 5.36
CA GLY A 112 -18.31 -22.34 6.70
C GLY A 112 -16.90 -22.37 7.28
N VAL A 113 -16.77 -21.83 8.49
CA VAL A 113 -15.54 -21.82 9.28
C VAL A 113 -15.83 -22.47 10.62
N LYS A 114 -14.94 -23.36 11.07
CA LYS A 114 -14.99 -23.99 12.39
C LYS A 114 -14.07 -23.28 13.36
N SER A 115 -14.55 -23.02 14.57
CA SER A 115 -13.78 -22.39 15.64
C SER A 115 -14.30 -22.87 17.00
N GLU A 116 -13.41 -23.39 17.84
CA GLU A 116 -13.70 -23.85 19.20
C GLU A 116 -14.86 -24.86 19.25
N GLY A 117 -14.93 -25.74 18.24
CA GLY A 117 -15.96 -26.78 18.13
C GLY A 117 -17.28 -26.32 17.50
N GLU A 118 -17.48 -25.04 17.26
CA GLU A 118 -18.68 -24.49 16.60
C GLU A 118 -18.42 -24.18 15.12
N VAL A 119 -19.48 -24.18 14.30
CA VAL A 119 -19.40 -23.92 12.86
C VAL A 119 -20.27 -22.72 12.48
N ALA A 120 -19.65 -21.68 11.93
CA ALA A 120 -20.33 -20.55 11.31
C ALA A 120 -20.42 -20.76 9.80
N ARG A 121 -21.64 -20.85 9.24
CA ARG A 121 -21.83 -21.06 7.79
C ARG A 121 -21.72 -19.76 7.01
N CYS A 122 -21.09 -19.81 5.84
CA CYS A 122 -20.96 -18.69 4.93
C CYS A 122 -21.06 -19.14 3.47
N LYS A 123 -21.28 -18.18 2.56
CA LYS A 123 -21.31 -18.41 1.10
C LYS A 123 -19.99 -18.04 0.41
N GLN A 124 -19.27 -17.12 1.03
CA GLN A 124 -17.99 -16.56 0.60
C GLN A 124 -17.15 -16.33 1.84
N LEU A 125 -15.84 -16.51 1.72
CA LEU A 125 -14.86 -16.27 2.77
C LEU A 125 -13.81 -15.30 2.25
N ILE A 126 -13.49 -14.26 3.03
CA ILE A 126 -12.34 -13.39 2.78
C ILE A 126 -11.31 -13.68 3.86
N CYS A 127 -10.04 -13.82 3.50
CA CYS A 127 -8.96 -14.04 4.45
C CYS A 127 -7.63 -13.48 3.93
N ASP A 128 -6.65 -13.39 4.83
CA ASP A 128 -5.25 -13.17 4.45
C ASP A 128 -4.52 -14.53 4.25
N PRO A 129 -3.31 -14.53 3.66
CA PRO A 129 -2.58 -15.75 3.34
C PRO A 129 -2.34 -16.72 4.50
N SER A 130 -2.29 -16.24 5.75
CA SER A 130 -1.98 -17.08 6.90
C SER A 130 -3.07 -18.12 7.21
N TYR A 131 -4.30 -17.89 6.78
CA TYR A 131 -5.43 -18.81 6.99
C TYR A 131 -5.49 -19.94 5.97
N ILE A 132 -4.80 -19.81 4.83
CA ILE A 132 -4.88 -20.75 3.71
C ILE A 132 -3.50 -21.02 3.08
N PRO A 133 -2.51 -21.51 3.85
CA PRO A 133 -1.14 -21.70 3.37
C PRO A 133 -1.03 -22.58 2.10
N ASP A 134 -1.95 -23.52 1.91
CA ASP A 134 -1.99 -24.41 0.73
C ASP A 134 -2.57 -23.76 -0.54
N ARG A 135 -3.12 -22.54 -0.44
CA ARG A 135 -3.75 -21.79 -1.54
C ARG A 135 -3.03 -20.49 -1.88
N VAL A 136 -1.79 -20.36 -1.42
CA VAL A 136 -0.95 -19.20 -1.70
C VAL A 136 0.43 -19.65 -2.19
N ARG A 137 1.12 -18.76 -2.89
CA ARG A 137 2.53 -18.94 -3.25
C ARG A 137 3.36 -17.77 -2.75
N LYS A 138 4.62 -18.02 -2.44
CA LYS A 138 5.58 -16.98 -2.08
C LYS A 138 5.91 -16.13 -3.32
N ALA A 139 5.65 -14.83 -3.25
CA ALA A 139 5.90 -13.85 -4.29
C ALA A 139 7.22 -13.09 -4.10
N GLY A 140 7.79 -13.12 -2.89
CA GLY A 140 9.04 -12.43 -2.57
C GLY A 140 9.30 -12.33 -1.08
N GLN A 141 10.20 -11.43 -0.70
CA GLN A 141 10.48 -11.08 0.68
C GLN A 141 10.67 -9.56 0.81
N VAL A 142 10.31 -9.01 1.95
CA VAL A 142 10.51 -7.59 2.29
C VAL A 142 11.28 -7.49 3.59
N ILE A 143 12.31 -6.66 3.60
CA ILE A 143 12.93 -6.19 4.84
C ILE A 143 12.27 -4.88 5.29
N ARG A 144 12.00 -4.76 6.59
CA ARG A 144 11.62 -3.53 7.25
C ARG A 144 12.54 -3.30 8.44
N ILE A 145 13.19 -2.15 8.51
CA ILE A 145 13.97 -1.72 9.67
C ILE A 145 13.30 -0.51 10.30
N ILE A 146 12.75 -0.70 11.50
CA ILE A 146 12.17 0.37 12.30
C ILE A 146 13.30 1.00 13.12
N CYS A 147 13.51 2.29 12.95
CA CYS A 147 14.55 3.08 13.61
C CYS A 147 13.89 4.12 14.52
N ILE A 148 14.28 4.13 15.80
CA ILE A 148 13.92 5.21 16.73
C ILE A 148 15.01 6.28 16.66
N LEU A 149 14.62 7.53 16.46
CA LEU A 149 15.53 8.67 16.39
C LEU A 149 15.19 9.72 17.45
N SER A 150 16.21 10.44 17.91
CA SER A 150 16.10 11.62 18.78
C SER A 150 16.19 12.95 18.02
N HIS A 151 16.15 12.92 16.68
CA HIS A 151 16.30 14.09 15.83
C HIS A 151 15.49 13.91 14.53
N PRO A 152 15.11 15.01 13.85
CA PRO A 152 14.57 14.91 12.50
C PRO A 152 15.64 14.40 11.52
N ILE A 153 15.21 13.86 10.38
CA ILE A 153 16.14 13.44 9.32
C ILE A 153 16.83 14.69 8.75
N LYS A 154 18.14 14.62 8.55
CA LYS A 154 18.94 15.72 7.96
C LYS A 154 18.39 16.10 6.58
N ASN A 155 18.54 17.37 6.20
CA ASN A 155 18.09 17.89 4.89
C ASN A 155 16.57 17.78 4.63
N THR A 156 15.74 17.61 5.66
CA THR A 156 14.27 17.63 5.55
C THR A 156 13.62 18.91 6.08
N ASN A 157 14.44 19.93 6.41
CA ASN A 157 13.98 21.17 7.04
C ASN A 157 13.20 20.92 8.34
N ASP A 158 13.78 20.07 9.21
CA ASP A 158 13.23 19.65 10.50
C ASP A 158 11.80 19.11 10.43
N ALA A 159 11.50 18.35 9.36
CA ALA A 159 10.17 17.79 9.16
C ALA A 159 9.79 16.80 10.29
N ASN A 160 8.59 16.97 10.84
CA ASN A 160 8.02 16.02 11.81
C ASN A 160 7.49 14.73 11.17
N SER A 161 7.42 14.71 9.84
CA SER A 161 7.08 13.54 9.04
C SER A 161 7.49 13.76 7.59
N CYS A 162 7.95 12.71 6.92
CA CYS A 162 8.27 12.78 5.50
C CYS A 162 8.23 11.39 4.83
N GLN A 163 8.21 11.42 3.50
CA GLN A 163 8.41 10.29 2.62
C GLN A 163 9.76 10.49 1.93
N ILE A 164 10.62 9.47 1.93
CA ILE A 164 11.83 9.43 1.12
C ILE A 164 11.73 8.20 0.23
N ILE A 165 11.98 8.40 -1.06
CA ILE A 165 12.01 7.36 -2.07
C ILE A 165 13.41 7.39 -2.65
N ILE A 166 14.10 6.26 -2.60
CA ILE A 166 15.42 6.07 -3.19
C ILE A 166 15.22 5.17 -4.41
N PRO A 167 15.14 5.74 -5.63
CA PRO A 167 14.89 4.97 -6.84
C PRO A 167 15.97 3.92 -7.05
N GLN A 168 15.57 2.73 -7.48
CA GLN A 168 16.43 1.56 -7.68
C GLN A 168 17.71 1.86 -8.48
N ASN A 169 17.62 2.72 -9.51
CA ASN A 169 18.73 3.07 -10.40
C ASN A 169 19.82 3.90 -9.68
N GLN A 170 19.46 4.65 -8.64
CA GLN A 170 20.38 5.49 -7.86
C GLN A 170 21.23 4.69 -6.85
N VAL A 171 20.82 3.44 -6.57
CA VAL A 171 21.49 2.53 -5.63
C VAL A 171 21.85 1.18 -6.26
N ASN A 172 21.81 1.09 -7.60
CA ASN A 172 22.15 -0.11 -8.37
C ASN A 172 21.35 -1.37 -7.92
N ARG A 173 20.05 -1.20 -7.76
CA ARG A 173 19.09 -2.25 -7.36
C ARG A 173 18.05 -2.49 -8.44
N LYS A 174 17.19 -3.51 -8.24
CA LYS A 174 16.01 -3.77 -9.08
C LYS A 174 14.70 -3.29 -8.45
N SER A 175 14.75 -2.88 -7.19
CA SER A 175 13.63 -2.43 -6.37
C SER A 175 14.03 -1.19 -5.58
N ASP A 176 13.13 -0.23 -5.49
CA ASP A 176 13.32 0.99 -4.69
C ASP A 176 13.51 0.69 -3.21
N ILE A 177 14.10 1.65 -2.50
CA ILE A 177 14.10 1.69 -1.03
C ILE A 177 13.21 2.85 -0.60
N TYR A 178 12.32 2.59 0.35
CA TYR A 178 11.39 3.58 0.90
C TYR A 178 11.77 3.88 2.34
N VAL A 179 11.63 5.15 2.75
CA VAL A 179 11.64 5.54 4.16
C VAL A 179 10.41 6.39 4.45
N CYS A 180 9.61 5.97 5.42
CA CYS A 180 8.59 6.85 6.00
C CYS A 180 9.01 7.27 7.40
N LEU A 181 8.97 8.58 7.65
CA LEU A 181 9.21 9.17 8.96
C LEU A 181 7.87 9.65 9.53
N ILE A 182 7.53 9.17 10.72
CA ILE A 182 6.49 9.74 11.57
C ILE A 182 7.06 10.00 12.97
N SER A 183 6.38 10.79 13.79
CA SER A 183 6.93 11.24 15.08
C SER A 183 5.84 11.48 16.11
N TYR A 184 6.22 12.04 17.25
CA TYR A 184 5.32 12.56 18.27
C TYR A 184 4.20 13.46 17.71
N ALA A 185 4.42 14.16 16.60
CA ALA A 185 3.39 15.00 15.98
C ALA A 185 2.16 14.20 15.48
N HIS A 186 2.32 12.88 15.27
CA HIS A 186 1.25 11.96 14.90
C HIS A 186 0.79 11.10 16.08
N ASN A 187 1.23 11.39 17.31
CA ASN A 187 0.93 10.62 18.52
C ASN A 187 1.35 9.14 18.44
N VAL A 188 2.36 8.82 17.63
CA VAL A 188 2.92 7.45 17.52
C VAL A 188 4.18 7.23 18.35
N ALA A 189 4.76 8.31 18.88
CA ALA A 189 6.01 8.28 19.64
C ALA A 189 5.96 9.29 20.79
N ALA A 190 6.80 9.10 21.81
CA ALA A 190 6.96 10.06 22.90
C ALA A 190 7.52 11.41 22.38
N GLN A 191 7.28 12.49 23.13
CA GLN A 191 7.73 13.83 22.77
C GLN A 191 9.23 13.86 22.40
N GLY A 192 9.56 14.46 21.26
CA GLY A 192 10.93 14.56 20.75
C GLY A 192 11.48 13.28 20.11
N LYS A 193 10.67 12.22 19.97
CA LYS A 193 11.06 10.98 19.30
C LYS A 193 10.43 10.85 17.92
N TYR A 194 11.18 10.21 17.03
CA TYR A 194 10.79 9.93 15.66
C TYR A 194 10.91 8.43 15.40
N ILE A 195 10.05 7.93 14.51
CA ILE A 195 10.04 6.56 14.02
C ILE A 195 10.24 6.65 12.51
N ALA A 196 11.42 6.23 12.05
CA ALA A 196 11.74 6.08 10.63
C ALA A 196 11.68 4.60 10.27
N ILE A 197 10.92 4.23 9.25
CA ILE A 197 10.80 2.84 8.80
C ILE A 197 11.39 2.76 7.40
N ALA A 198 12.52 2.08 7.26
CA ALA A 198 13.15 1.79 5.98
C ALA A 198 12.67 0.43 5.46
N SER A 199 12.25 0.35 4.19
CA SER A 199 11.76 -0.89 3.59
C SER A 199 12.15 -1.05 2.12
N THR A 200 12.45 -2.29 1.73
CA THR A 200 12.70 -2.68 0.33
C THR A 200 12.40 -4.17 0.11
N THR A 201 12.23 -4.57 -1.15
CA THR A 201 12.19 -5.99 -1.55
C THR A 201 13.58 -6.58 -1.42
N VAL A 202 13.70 -7.78 -0.86
CA VAL A 202 14.99 -8.46 -0.67
C VAL A 202 15.50 -9.00 -2.00
N GLU A 203 16.74 -8.67 -2.36
CA GLU A 203 17.40 -9.09 -3.60
C GLU A 203 18.64 -9.97 -3.36
N THR A 204 19.17 -9.99 -2.14
CA THR A 204 20.41 -10.67 -1.78
C THR A 204 20.25 -11.55 -0.53
N THR A 205 21.32 -12.24 -0.14
CA THR A 205 21.38 -13.04 1.09
C THR A 205 21.70 -12.22 2.33
N ASP A 206 21.98 -10.92 2.20
CA ASP A 206 22.28 -10.00 3.31
C ASP A 206 21.33 -8.78 3.26
N PRO A 207 20.07 -8.96 3.70
CA PRO A 207 19.02 -7.96 3.49
C PRO A 207 19.24 -6.65 4.25
N GLU A 208 19.95 -6.67 5.39
CA GLU A 208 20.24 -5.45 6.16
C GLU A 208 21.20 -4.52 5.42
N LYS A 209 22.16 -5.09 4.67
CA LYS A 209 23.09 -4.29 3.85
C LYS A 209 22.39 -3.58 2.70
N GLU A 210 21.32 -4.17 2.17
CA GLU A 210 20.56 -3.59 1.07
C GLU A 210 19.90 -2.25 1.43
N VAL A 211 19.63 -2.01 2.71
CA VAL A 211 19.01 -0.78 3.20
C VAL A 211 20.01 0.21 3.81
N GLU A 212 21.31 -0.09 3.76
CA GLU A 212 22.38 0.78 4.25
C GLU A 212 22.29 2.23 3.69
N PRO A 213 22.02 2.47 2.39
CA PRO A 213 21.85 3.83 1.86
C PRO A 213 20.73 4.62 2.54
N ALA A 214 19.67 3.94 3.00
CA ALA A 214 18.60 4.58 3.74
C ALA A 214 19.01 4.84 5.20
N LEU A 215 19.70 3.88 5.84
CA LEU A 215 20.13 4.01 7.24
C LEU A 215 21.14 5.14 7.44
N GLU A 216 22.05 5.35 6.49
CA GLU A 216 23.02 6.47 6.52
C GLU A 216 22.34 7.83 6.63
N LEU A 217 21.15 7.99 6.03
CA LEU A 217 20.36 9.23 6.12
C LEU A 217 19.77 9.45 7.53
N LEU A 218 19.63 8.38 8.31
CA LEU A 218 18.97 8.37 9.61
C LEU A 218 19.93 8.52 10.79
N GLU A 219 21.23 8.38 10.58
CA GLU A 219 22.20 8.40 11.68
C GLU A 219 22.30 9.77 12.39
N PRO A 220 22.45 9.77 13.74
CA PRO A 220 22.53 8.61 14.65
C PRO A 220 21.17 7.95 15.02
N ILE A 221 21.12 6.62 15.02
CA ILE A 221 19.92 5.84 15.36
C ILE A 221 19.99 5.39 16.83
N ASP A 222 18.94 5.70 17.63
CA ASP A 222 18.88 5.29 19.05
C ASP A 222 18.73 3.76 19.18
N GLN A 223 17.84 3.17 18.37
CA GLN A 223 17.55 1.74 18.36
C GLN A 223 17.00 1.28 17.00
N LYS A 224 17.34 0.06 16.61
CA LYS A 224 16.88 -0.60 15.38
C LYS A 224 16.10 -1.87 15.69
N PHE A 225 15.01 -2.11 14.96
CA PHE A 225 14.24 -3.36 14.98
C PHE A 225 14.11 -3.86 13.55
N VAL A 226 14.70 -5.02 13.28
CA VAL A 226 14.75 -5.62 11.93
C VAL A 226 13.68 -6.71 11.83
N ALA A 227 12.88 -6.65 10.77
CA ALA A 227 11.91 -7.68 10.45
C ALA A 227 12.00 -8.01 8.96
N ILE A 228 12.10 -9.30 8.64
CA ILE A 228 12.02 -9.83 7.28
C ILE A 228 10.72 -10.61 7.17
N SER A 229 9.93 -10.34 6.14
CA SER A 229 8.62 -10.96 5.94
C SER A 229 8.53 -11.56 4.55
N ASP A 230 8.03 -12.79 4.48
CA ASP A 230 7.66 -13.42 3.22
C ASP A 230 6.39 -12.76 2.67
N LEU A 231 6.39 -12.48 1.37
CA LEU A 231 5.19 -12.01 0.66
C LEU A 231 4.49 -13.19 0.01
N TYR A 232 3.19 -13.26 0.20
CA TYR A 232 2.31 -14.27 -0.40
C TYR A 232 1.24 -13.63 -1.27
N GLU A 233 0.88 -14.34 -2.34
CA GLU A 233 -0.25 -14.02 -3.21
C GLU A 233 -1.09 -15.29 -3.46
N PRO A 234 -2.41 -15.16 -3.67
CA PRO A 234 -3.26 -16.30 -3.99
C PRO A 234 -2.86 -16.99 -5.29
N ILE A 235 -2.96 -18.32 -5.32
CA ILE A 235 -2.93 -19.12 -6.56
C ILE A 235 -4.34 -19.44 -7.09
N ASP A 236 -5.36 -19.10 -6.32
CA ASP A 236 -6.79 -19.29 -6.60
C ASP A 236 -7.47 -17.92 -6.55
N ASP A 237 -8.17 -17.54 -7.63
CA ASP A 237 -8.89 -16.27 -7.70
C ASP A 237 -10.18 -16.27 -6.85
N GLY A 238 -10.60 -17.43 -6.33
CA GLY A 238 -11.76 -17.57 -5.47
C GLY A 238 -13.08 -17.66 -6.24
N CYS A 239 -13.09 -17.57 -7.57
CA CYS A 239 -14.34 -17.60 -8.34
C CYS A 239 -15.05 -18.96 -8.21
N GLU A 240 -14.31 -20.06 -8.17
CA GLU A 240 -14.89 -21.40 -7.96
C GLU A 240 -15.01 -21.75 -6.47
N SER A 241 -13.91 -21.57 -5.72
CA SER A 241 -13.84 -21.96 -4.30
C SER A 241 -14.64 -21.07 -3.37
N GLN A 242 -14.95 -19.84 -3.81
CA GLN A 242 -15.53 -18.75 -3.00
C GLN A 242 -14.68 -18.38 -1.78
N VAL A 243 -13.38 -18.66 -1.84
CA VAL A 243 -12.37 -18.21 -0.88
C VAL A 243 -11.52 -17.13 -1.53
N PHE A 244 -11.66 -15.89 -1.08
CA PHE A 244 -11.01 -14.72 -1.64
C PHE A 244 -9.87 -14.29 -0.72
N CYS A 245 -8.66 -14.65 -1.08
CA CYS A 245 -7.46 -14.27 -0.35
C CYS A 245 -6.92 -12.90 -0.80
N SER A 246 -6.43 -12.12 0.14
CA SER A 246 -5.63 -10.93 -0.13
C SER A 246 -4.17 -11.26 -0.45
N CYS A 247 -3.46 -10.29 -1.01
CA CYS A 247 -2.00 -10.33 -1.09
C CYS A 247 -1.38 -9.85 0.23
N SER A 248 -0.12 -10.19 0.45
CA SER A 248 0.69 -9.60 1.54
C SER A 248 1.05 -8.13 1.21
N TYR A 249 1.20 -7.29 2.25
CA TYR A 249 1.63 -5.91 2.07
C TYR A 249 3.08 -5.83 1.58
N ASP A 250 3.28 -5.16 0.44
CA ASP A 250 4.59 -4.99 -0.18
C ASP A 250 5.49 -3.96 0.55
N ALA A 251 6.65 -3.66 -0.02
CA ALA A 251 7.63 -2.75 0.57
C ALA A 251 7.25 -1.25 0.48
N THR A 252 6.21 -0.90 -0.29
CA THR A 252 5.87 0.52 -0.52
C THR A 252 5.30 1.17 0.74
N THR A 253 5.55 2.46 0.89
CA THR A 253 5.12 3.27 2.05
C THR A 253 3.85 4.07 1.77
N HIS A 254 3.05 3.63 0.80
CA HIS A 254 1.77 4.22 0.42
C HIS A 254 0.76 3.12 0.03
N PHE A 255 -0.53 3.43 0.00
CA PHE A 255 -1.58 2.40 -0.11
C PHE A 255 -2.03 2.04 -1.54
N GLU A 256 -1.38 2.52 -2.60
CA GLU A 256 -1.84 2.29 -3.98
C GLU A 256 -1.99 0.79 -4.33
N THR A 257 -0.96 -0.03 -4.07
CA THR A 257 -0.98 -1.46 -4.37
C THR A 257 -1.99 -2.21 -3.50
N THR A 258 -2.12 -1.81 -2.23
CA THR A 258 -3.17 -2.32 -1.32
C THR A 258 -4.57 -1.97 -1.83
N CYS A 259 -4.78 -0.75 -2.33
CA CYS A 259 -6.06 -0.32 -2.88
C CYS A 259 -6.42 -1.12 -4.14
N ASN A 260 -5.43 -1.47 -4.96
CA ASN A 260 -5.63 -2.30 -6.14
C ASN A 260 -6.04 -3.73 -5.77
N ASP A 261 -5.42 -4.32 -4.73
CA ASP A 261 -5.83 -5.64 -4.21
C ASP A 261 -7.26 -5.62 -3.66
N ILE A 262 -7.64 -4.57 -2.91
CA ILE A 262 -9.03 -4.40 -2.41
C ILE A 262 -10.04 -4.33 -3.56
N LYS A 263 -9.76 -3.52 -4.59
CA LYS A 263 -10.66 -3.38 -5.76
C LYS A 263 -10.78 -4.72 -6.51
N ASP A 264 -9.68 -5.45 -6.63
CA ASP A 264 -9.65 -6.74 -7.31
C ASP A 264 -10.44 -7.80 -6.53
N ILE A 265 -10.22 -7.94 -5.23
CA ILE A 265 -11.00 -8.82 -4.35
C ILE A 265 -12.49 -8.50 -4.46
N TYR A 266 -12.86 -7.20 -4.36
CA TYR A 266 -14.25 -6.78 -4.51
C TYR A 266 -14.82 -7.22 -5.87
N LYS A 267 -14.07 -7.03 -6.95
CA LYS A 267 -14.49 -7.41 -8.30
C LYS A 267 -14.71 -8.92 -8.43
N ARG A 268 -13.78 -9.74 -7.90
CA ARG A 268 -13.88 -11.21 -7.90
C ARG A 268 -15.09 -11.69 -7.09
N MET A 269 -15.37 -11.04 -5.96
CA MET A 269 -16.50 -11.37 -5.09
C MET A 269 -17.86 -10.96 -5.66
N ALA A 270 -17.97 -9.72 -6.13
CA ALA A 270 -19.23 -9.11 -6.54
C ALA A 270 -19.56 -9.33 -8.03
N GLY A 271 -18.59 -9.81 -8.82
CA GLY A 271 -18.72 -9.97 -10.27
C GLY A 271 -18.73 -8.65 -11.06
N MET A 272 -18.45 -7.51 -10.42
CA MET A 272 -18.43 -6.19 -11.04
C MET A 272 -17.36 -5.29 -10.43
N ALA A 273 -16.85 -4.33 -11.21
CA ALA A 273 -15.89 -3.36 -10.71
C ALA A 273 -16.50 -2.49 -9.61
N PHE A 274 -15.67 -2.10 -8.64
CA PHE A 274 -16.09 -1.19 -7.58
C PHE A 274 -16.44 0.18 -8.15
N ASP A 275 -17.65 0.66 -7.88
CA ASP A 275 -18.15 1.95 -8.36
C ASP A 275 -18.12 3.00 -7.24
N PHE A 276 -17.15 3.91 -7.33
CA PHE A 276 -16.95 5.01 -6.39
C PHE A 276 -18.11 6.03 -6.40
N GLU A 277 -18.82 6.22 -7.50
CA GLU A 277 -19.89 7.22 -7.60
C GLU A 277 -21.17 6.76 -6.91
N ASN A 278 -21.46 5.46 -6.95
CA ASN A 278 -22.58 4.88 -6.22
C ASN A 278 -22.43 4.98 -4.69
N MET A 279 -21.20 5.03 -4.17
CA MET A 279 -20.93 5.24 -2.75
C MET A 279 -21.27 6.67 -2.29
N LYS A 280 -20.92 7.68 -3.10
CA LYS A 280 -21.22 9.09 -2.80
C LYS A 280 -22.72 9.34 -2.70
N ARG A 281 -23.52 8.70 -3.56
CA ARG A 281 -24.99 8.81 -3.55
C ARG A 281 -25.60 8.27 -2.26
N LYS A 282 -25.14 7.12 -1.77
CA LYS A 282 -25.65 6.51 -0.52
C LYS A 282 -25.21 7.25 0.73
N GLN A 283 -24.10 8.01 0.71
CA GLN A 283 -23.64 8.77 1.86
C GLN A 283 -24.63 9.89 2.24
N ASN A 284 -25.30 10.48 1.24
CA ASN A 284 -26.37 11.46 1.43
C ASN A 284 -27.65 10.85 2.04
N ASP A 285 -27.85 9.54 1.91
CA ASP A 285 -29.01 8.84 2.48
C ASP A 285 -28.78 8.39 3.94
N VAL A 286 -27.53 8.19 4.36
CA VAL A 286 -27.18 7.67 5.70
C VAL A 286 -27.01 8.80 6.72
N PHE A 287 -26.48 9.95 6.28
CA PHE A 287 -26.46 11.17 7.07
C PHE A 287 -27.50 12.11 6.48
N GLY A 288 -28.77 11.87 6.81
CA GLY A 288 -29.85 12.74 6.37
C GLY A 288 -29.46 14.19 6.62
N GLU A 289 -29.39 14.98 5.55
CA GLU A 289 -29.48 16.43 5.65
C GLU A 289 -30.83 16.70 6.34
N ALA A 290 -30.79 16.99 7.63
CA ALA A 290 -31.86 17.72 8.26
C ALA A 290 -31.81 19.13 7.66
N GLU A 291 -32.58 19.35 6.59
CA GLU A 291 -32.93 20.69 6.15
C GLU A 291 -33.51 21.47 7.35
N GLN A 292 -32.75 22.46 7.81
CA GLN A 292 -33.26 23.69 8.42
C GLN A 292 -32.50 24.88 7.85
#